data_AF-A0A8T7JHZ9-F1
#
_entry.id   AF-A0A8T7JHZ9-F1
#
_cell.length_a   1.000
_cell.length_b   1.000
_cell.length_c   1.000
_cell.angle_alpha   90.00
_cell.angle_beta   90.00
_cell.angle_gamma   90.00
#
_symmetry.space_group_name_H-M   'P 1'
#
loop_
_entity.id
_entity.type
_entity.pdbx_description
1 polymer ?
#
loop_
_entity_poly.entity_id
_entity_poly.type
_entity_poly.pdbx_seq_one_letter_code
_entity_poly.pdbx_strand_id
1 'polypeptide(L)'
;MDNKFSTFQELNRQSKGRKICLFGAGNIAHKTLRKLNKQAYCIFDNSANLWGTQQVGLDVFGPGDIKASDSSFFYVICTTSFSDVAAQLRGLGLKDGMDFIISPILNDLRVIDEMESVKVSLLLSSGTQPNDDPISGGGLYRLDINGLEYNIQKIFSGSCHSIIKIKGELFTVDDELGIIKLDDQFNPIVMGSIPKGSRGHGLSYHEASDSYFVACSYLDKVLRFDHNFRIIQEYPLSAKANYENGPYHHTNDCLVVGDSLYVSMFSETGNWKRDIFDGAVVEFDIDSGEKIGPVMKHLWMPHNISFIDGSLTVLDSLRGGLVRNNAQTVGQFPAFARGLDYDGTNFYIGQSRNRNFSKNLGVSLNISIDTGVVIFDEVTKVSRTIQLPSTISEIHGIKII
;
A
#
# COMPACT_ATOMS: atom_id res chain seq x y z
N MET A 1 1.49 -14.56 -13.79
CA MET A 1 2.04 -14.37 -12.44
C MET A 1 3.54 -14.51 -12.57
N ASP A 2 4.26 -13.41 -12.69
CA ASP A 2 5.71 -13.44 -12.53
C ASP A 2 6.01 -13.87 -11.10
N ASN A 3 6.72 -14.98 -10.96
CA ASN A 3 7.01 -15.56 -9.65
C ASN A 3 8.08 -14.67 -9.01
N LYS A 4 7.69 -13.82 -8.03
CA LYS A 4 8.62 -12.92 -7.32
C LYS A 4 9.85 -13.67 -6.75
N PHE A 5 9.67 -14.94 -6.38
CA PHE A 5 10.74 -15.80 -5.91
C PHE A 5 11.17 -16.83 -6.94
N SER A 6 12.48 -16.92 -7.19
CA SER A 6 13.04 -18.12 -7.80
C SER A 6 13.01 -19.25 -6.77
N THR A 7 12.65 -20.46 -7.20
CA THR A 7 12.69 -21.67 -6.36
C THR A 7 13.72 -22.65 -6.89
N PHE A 8 14.22 -23.55 -6.04
CA PHE A 8 15.08 -24.63 -6.50
C PHE A 8 14.34 -25.58 -7.46
N GLN A 9 13.02 -25.74 -7.30
CA GLN A 9 12.20 -26.50 -8.25
C GLN A 9 12.19 -25.85 -9.63
N GLU A 10 12.01 -24.52 -9.69
CA GLU A 10 12.06 -23.74 -10.92
C GLU A 10 13.43 -23.81 -11.58
N LEU A 11 14.50 -23.59 -10.81
CA LEU A 11 15.88 -23.71 -11.29
C LEU A 11 16.11 -25.11 -11.89
N ASN A 12 15.73 -26.17 -11.19
CA ASN A 12 15.87 -27.55 -11.68
C ASN A 12 15.06 -27.82 -12.95
N ARG A 13 13.88 -27.19 -13.09
CA ARG A 13 13.03 -27.29 -14.28
C ARG A 13 13.65 -26.58 -15.47
N GLN A 14 14.08 -25.33 -15.30
CA GLN A 14 14.64 -24.48 -16.37
C GLN A 14 16.03 -24.95 -16.84
N SER A 15 16.82 -25.53 -15.92
CA SER A 15 18.14 -26.10 -16.23
C SER A 15 18.09 -27.56 -16.74
N LYS A 16 16.91 -28.11 -17.00
CA LYS A 16 16.78 -29.52 -17.42
C LYS A 16 17.50 -29.75 -18.75
N GLY A 17 18.40 -30.75 -18.77
CA GLY A 17 19.21 -31.08 -19.94
C GLY A 17 20.41 -30.16 -20.20
N ARG A 18 20.61 -29.12 -19.39
CA ARG A 18 21.67 -28.12 -19.56
C ARG A 18 22.76 -28.26 -18.49
N LYS A 19 23.97 -27.82 -18.82
CA LYS A 19 25.09 -27.67 -17.88
C LYS A 19 24.87 -26.41 -17.06
N ILE A 20 24.85 -26.56 -15.74
CA ILE A 20 24.64 -25.43 -14.82
C ILE A 20 25.97 -24.73 -14.57
N CYS A 21 26.07 -23.44 -14.89
CA CYS A 21 27.20 -22.60 -14.56
C CYS A 21 26.79 -21.60 -13.48
N LEU A 22 27.61 -21.44 -12.43
CA LEU A 22 27.33 -20.44 -11.40
C LEU A 22 28.01 -19.14 -11.78
N PHE A 23 27.40 -18.00 -11.46
CA PHE A 23 28.01 -16.69 -11.66
C PHE A 23 28.13 -15.97 -10.32
N GLY A 24 29.34 -15.85 -9.80
CA GLY A 24 29.65 -15.36 -8.46
C GLY A 24 30.27 -16.47 -7.63
N ALA A 25 31.58 -16.43 -7.50
CA ALA A 25 32.35 -17.23 -6.57
C ALA A 25 32.04 -16.78 -5.13
N GLY A 26 31.90 -17.71 -4.20
CA GLY A 26 31.68 -17.39 -2.78
C GLY A 26 30.71 -18.30 -2.04
N ASN A 27 30.28 -17.80 -0.88
CA ASN A 27 29.39 -18.52 0.02
C ASN A 27 28.03 -18.82 -0.60
N ILE A 28 27.49 -17.92 -1.44
CA ILE A 28 26.19 -18.12 -2.10
C ILE A 28 26.29 -19.24 -3.15
N ALA A 29 27.35 -19.28 -3.97
CA ALA A 29 27.58 -20.39 -4.89
C ALA A 29 27.66 -21.73 -4.14
N HIS A 30 28.41 -21.77 -3.03
CA HIS A 30 28.51 -22.97 -2.21
C HIS A 30 27.16 -23.41 -1.60
N LYS A 31 26.36 -22.48 -1.07
CA LYS A 31 25.01 -22.77 -0.57
C LYS A 31 24.07 -23.23 -1.68
N THR A 32 24.19 -22.64 -2.87
CA THR A 32 23.40 -23.00 -4.05
C THR A 32 23.72 -24.44 -4.46
N LEU A 33 25.00 -24.78 -4.60
CA LEU A 33 25.47 -26.12 -4.96
C LEU A 33 24.92 -27.23 -4.06
N ARG A 34 24.90 -27.01 -2.74
CA ARG A 34 24.37 -27.98 -1.77
C ARG A 34 22.90 -28.34 -1.99
N LYS A 35 22.15 -27.48 -2.69
CA LYS A 35 20.71 -27.63 -2.97
C LYS A 35 20.41 -27.95 -4.43
N LEU A 36 21.41 -27.98 -5.31
CA LEU A 36 21.22 -28.41 -6.69
C LEU A 36 21.09 -29.93 -6.75
N ASN A 37 20.17 -30.42 -7.59
CA ASN A 37 20.03 -31.85 -7.84
C ASN A 37 21.10 -32.39 -8.82
N LYS A 38 21.99 -31.52 -9.31
CA LYS A 38 23.02 -31.81 -10.29
C LYS A 38 24.31 -31.09 -9.93
N GLN A 39 25.43 -31.66 -10.35
CA GLN A 39 26.72 -31.00 -10.24
C GLN A 39 26.78 -29.79 -11.19
N ALA A 40 27.25 -28.64 -10.70
CA ALA A 40 27.57 -27.52 -11.57
C ALA A 40 28.83 -27.81 -12.39
N TYR A 41 28.91 -27.17 -13.55
CA TYR A 41 29.97 -27.35 -14.53
C TYR A 41 31.18 -26.47 -14.24
N CYS A 42 30.96 -25.18 -13.97
CA CYS A 42 32.01 -24.23 -13.62
C CYS A 42 31.42 -23.01 -12.89
N ILE A 43 32.32 -22.09 -12.47
CA ILE A 43 31.97 -20.80 -11.89
C ILE A 43 32.52 -19.69 -12.81
N PHE A 44 31.75 -18.64 -13.01
CA PHE A 44 32.19 -17.36 -13.58
C PHE A 44 32.22 -16.31 -12.48
N ASP A 45 33.20 -15.41 -12.51
CA ASP A 45 33.26 -14.27 -11.58
C ASP A 45 33.81 -13.01 -12.26
N ASN A 46 33.36 -11.83 -11.84
CA ASN A 46 33.88 -10.56 -12.37
C ASN A 46 35.23 -10.16 -11.73
N SER A 47 35.61 -10.77 -10.62
CA SER A 47 36.85 -10.51 -9.92
C SER A 47 38.03 -11.25 -10.58
N ALA A 48 38.87 -10.48 -11.29
CA ALA A 48 39.99 -11.02 -12.05
C ALA A 48 41.03 -11.78 -11.21
N ASN A 49 41.11 -11.48 -9.91
CA ASN A 49 41.98 -12.20 -8.97
C ASN A 49 41.54 -13.65 -8.71
N LEU A 50 40.29 -14.02 -9.03
CA LEU A 50 39.77 -15.38 -8.85
C LEU A 50 39.91 -16.24 -10.12
N TRP A 51 40.22 -15.65 -11.27
CA TRP A 51 40.27 -16.40 -12.53
C TRP A 51 41.42 -17.41 -12.55
N GLY A 52 41.15 -18.62 -13.06
CA GLY A 52 42.09 -19.73 -13.07
C GLY A 52 42.26 -20.40 -11.70
N THR A 53 41.56 -19.96 -10.65
CA THR A 53 41.52 -20.63 -9.37
C THR A 53 40.41 -21.69 -9.33
N GLN A 54 40.38 -22.49 -8.26
CA GLN A 54 39.27 -23.39 -7.97
C GLN A 54 38.53 -23.00 -6.70
N GLN A 55 37.21 -23.12 -6.76
CA GLN A 55 36.36 -23.02 -5.59
C GLN A 55 35.40 -24.20 -5.57
N VAL A 56 35.27 -24.85 -4.40
CA VAL A 56 34.39 -26.02 -4.20
C VAL A 56 34.57 -27.10 -5.28
N GLY A 57 35.81 -27.28 -5.75
CA GLY A 57 36.19 -28.24 -6.78
C GLY A 57 35.79 -27.86 -8.21
N LEU A 58 35.39 -26.61 -8.45
CA LEU A 58 35.04 -26.06 -9.77
C LEU A 58 36.04 -24.98 -10.18
N ASP A 59 36.44 -24.99 -11.45
CA ASP A 59 37.27 -23.94 -12.02
C ASP A 59 36.49 -22.62 -12.14
N VAL A 60 37.18 -21.52 -11.85
CA VAL A 60 36.66 -20.16 -11.92
C VAL A 60 37.18 -19.45 -13.16
N PHE A 61 36.26 -18.99 -14.01
CA PHE A 61 36.53 -18.32 -15.28
C PHE A 61 36.11 -16.86 -15.24
N GLY A 62 36.63 -16.08 -16.20
CA GLY A 62 36.20 -14.71 -16.40
C GLY A 62 34.91 -14.63 -17.22
N PRO A 63 34.19 -13.50 -17.21
CA PRO A 63 32.95 -13.34 -17.96
C PRO A 63 33.16 -13.40 -19.48
N GLY A 64 34.39 -13.18 -19.97
CA GLY A 64 34.73 -13.33 -21.39
C GLY A 64 34.64 -14.77 -21.91
N ASP A 65 34.65 -15.75 -21.02
CA ASP A 65 34.56 -17.18 -21.38
C ASP A 65 33.09 -17.67 -21.51
N ILE A 66 32.12 -16.77 -21.31
CA ILE A 66 30.69 -17.09 -21.38
C ILE A 66 30.29 -17.38 -22.83
N LYS A 67 29.76 -18.58 -23.05
CA LYS A 67 29.27 -19.05 -24.36
C LYS A 67 27.80 -18.68 -24.55
N ALA A 68 27.51 -17.40 -24.72
CA ALA A 68 26.12 -16.91 -24.76
C ALA A 68 25.25 -17.49 -25.89
N SER A 69 25.85 -17.92 -27.00
CA SER A 69 25.16 -18.57 -28.11
C SER A 69 24.91 -20.08 -27.92
N ASP A 70 25.49 -20.69 -26.88
CA ASP A 70 25.38 -22.13 -26.62
C ASP A 70 24.26 -22.41 -25.61
N SER A 71 23.11 -22.84 -26.13
CA SER A 71 21.93 -23.17 -25.34
C SER A 71 22.11 -24.39 -24.42
N SER A 72 23.22 -25.12 -24.52
CA SER A 72 23.53 -26.21 -23.59
C SER A 72 23.91 -25.74 -22.19
N PHE A 73 24.19 -24.44 -21.99
CA PHE A 73 24.52 -23.85 -20.69
C PHE A 73 23.33 -23.10 -20.08
N PHE A 74 23.17 -23.20 -18.76
CA PHE A 74 22.22 -22.42 -17.98
C PHE A 74 22.95 -21.76 -16.81
N TYR A 75 22.75 -20.46 -16.62
CA TYR A 75 23.51 -19.67 -15.65
C TYR A 75 22.71 -19.41 -14.37
N VAL A 76 23.36 -19.52 -13.22
CA VAL A 76 22.75 -19.24 -11.91
C VAL A 76 23.54 -18.15 -11.21
N ILE A 77 22.94 -16.97 -11.07
CA ILE A 77 23.58 -15.82 -10.42
C ILE A 77 23.64 -16.07 -8.91
N CYS A 78 24.86 -16.04 -8.39
CA CYS A 78 25.25 -16.42 -7.03
C CYS A 78 26.06 -15.29 -6.34
N THR A 79 25.82 -14.03 -6.70
CA THR A 79 26.48 -12.86 -6.10
C THR A 79 25.44 -11.84 -5.63
N THR A 80 25.79 -11.03 -4.64
CA THR A 80 24.95 -9.93 -4.16
C THR A 80 24.85 -8.78 -5.16
N SER A 81 25.79 -8.67 -6.10
CA SER A 81 25.70 -7.78 -7.28
C SER A 81 24.84 -8.40 -8.38
N PHE A 82 23.72 -9.04 -8.02
CA PHE A 82 22.91 -9.82 -8.96
C PHE A 82 22.31 -8.94 -10.06
N SER A 83 21.96 -7.68 -9.76
CA SER A 83 21.39 -6.73 -10.72
C SER A 83 22.40 -6.40 -11.83
N ASP A 84 23.67 -6.18 -11.47
CA ASP A 84 24.76 -5.93 -12.42
C ASP A 84 25.05 -7.16 -13.27
N VAL A 85 25.13 -8.34 -12.67
CA VAL A 85 25.36 -9.59 -13.40
C VAL A 85 24.18 -9.93 -14.30
N ALA A 86 22.95 -9.71 -13.88
CA ALA A 86 21.77 -9.90 -14.72
C ALA A 86 21.77 -8.92 -15.91
N ALA A 87 22.20 -7.67 -15.72
CA ALA A 87 22.38 -6.71 -16.81
C ALA A 87 23.51 -7.16 -17.77
N GLN A 88 24.62 -7.65 -17.24
CA GLN A 88 25.74 -8.19 -18.01
C GLN A 88 25.32 -9.39 -18.88
N LEU A 89 24.60 -10.37 -18.31
CA LEU A 89 24.12 -11.53 -19.05
C LEU A 89 23.10 -11.13 -20.13
N ARG A 90 22.20 -10.18 -19.84
CA ARG A 90 21.29 -9.60 -20.85
C ARG A 90 22.06 -8.89 -21.97
N GLY A 91 23.13 -8.18 -21.64
CA GLY A 91 24.03 -7.55 -22.62
C GLY A 91 24.71 -8.54 -23.55
N LEU A 92 24.87 -9.80 -23.13
CA LEU A 92 25.36 -10.91 -23.96
C LEU A 92 24.26 -11.60 -24.79
N GLY A 93 23.00 -11.14 -24.69
CA GLY A 93 21.85 -11.71 -25.41
C GLY A 93 21.13 -12.84 -24.68
N LEU A 94 21.54 -13.18 -23.45
CA LEU A 94 20.88 -14.19 -22.61
C LEU A 94 19.60 -13.62 -21.99
N LYS A 95 18.57 -14.45 -21.84
CA LYS A 95 17.26 -14.01 -21.36
C LYS A 95 16.96 -14.53 -19.95
N ASP A 96 16.40 -13.66 -19.11
CA ASP A 96 15.98 -14.00 -17.75
C ASP A 96 14.88 -15.08 -17.78
N GLY A 97 14.92 -16.00 -16.81
CA GLY A 97 14.03 -17.15 -16.68
C GLY A 97 14.15 -18.21 -17.78
N MET A 98 14.93 -17.95 -18.83
CA MET A 98 15.18 -18.88 -19.93
C MET A 98 16.62 -19.37 -19.95
N ASP A 99 17.59 -18.46 -19.91
CA ASP A 99 19.01 -18.79 -20.00
C ASP A 99 19.74 -18.65 -18.67
N PHE A 100 19.19 -17.81 -17.79
CA PHE A 100 19.72 -17.65 -16.46
C PHE A 100 18.61 -17.40 -15.43
N ILE A 101 18.96 -17.59 -14.16
CA ILE A 101 18.11 -17.27 -13.01
C ILE A 101 18.98 -16.75 -11.87
N ILE A 102 18.42 -15.89 -11.02
CA ILE A 102 19.05 -15.56 -9.74
C ILE A 102 18.85 -16.71 -8.76
N SER A 103 19.92 -17.12 -8.06
CA SER A 103 19.86 -18.21 -7.08
C SER A 103 18.75 -17.95 -6.05
N PRO A 104 17.92 -18.95 -5.72
CA PRO A 104 16.92 -18.84 -4.65
C PRO A 104 17.51 -18.48 -3.27
N ILE A 105 18.83 -18.63 -3.09
CA ILE A 105 19.54 -18.21 -1.87
C ILE A 105 19.56 -16.68 -1.71
N LEU A 106 19.38 -15.93 -2.81
CA LEU A 106 19.40 -14.46 -2.84
C LEU A 106 18.01 -13.83 -2.71
N ASN A 107 16.95 -14.63 -2.56
CA ASN A 107 15.58 -14.14 -2.54
C ASN A 107 15.35 -13.02 -1.51
N ASP A 108 15.91 -13.12 -0.31
CA ASP A 108 15.78 -12.08 0.72
C ASP A 108 16.39 -10.74 0.26
N LEU A 109 17.59 -10.78 -0.33
CA LEU A 109 18.27 -9.59 -0.84
C LEU A 109 17.58 -9.00 -2.06
N ARG A 110 16.97 -9.84 -2.91
CA ARG A 110 16.17 -9.38 -4.04
C ARG A 110 14.94 -8.60 -3.58
N VAL A 111 14.22 -9.12 -2.58
CA VAL A 111 13.05 -8.42 -2.05
C VAL A 111 13.43 -7.08 -1.42
N ILE A 112 14.59 -7.01 -0.75
CA ILE A 112 15.12 -5.74 -0.22
C ILE A 112 15.43 -4.76 -1.38
N ASP A 113 16.17 -5.20 -2.39
CA ASP A 113 16.53 -4.38 -3.57
C ASP A 113 15.28 -3.87 -4.31
N GLU A 114 14.26 -4.71 -4.48
CA GLU A 114 12.97 -4.36 -5.08
C GLU A 114 12.26 -3.27 -4.27
N MET A 115 12.20 -3.40 -2.94
CA MET A 115 11.60 -2.41 -2.03
C MET A 115 12.38 -1.09 -1.99
N GLU A 116 13.70 -1.17 -2.02
CA GLU A 116 14.59 0.00 -2.01
C GLU A 116 14.62 0.72 -3.35
N SER A 117 14.23 0.04 -4.43
CA SER A 117 14.18 0.59 -5.80
C SER A 117 12.82 1.15 -6.20
N VAL A 118 11.78 1.06 -5.36
CA VAL A 118 10.44 1.57 -5.66
C VAL A 118 10.49 3.04 -6.08
N LYS A 119 9.83 3.35 -7.20
CA LYS A 119 9.62 4.71 -7.69
C LYS A 119 8.13 4.97 -7.84
N VAL A 120 7.60 5.93 -7.10
CA VAL A 120 6.17 6.23 -7.09
C VAL A 120 5.91 7.67 -6.66
N SER A 121 4.86 8.26 -7.20
CA SER A 121 4.33 9.53 -6.73
C SER A 121 2.99 9.29 -6.04
N LEU A 122 2.83 9.86 -4.85
CA LEU A 122 1.65 9.71 -4.01
C LEU A 122 1.09 11.08 -3.66
N LEU A 123 -0.23 11.17 -3.59
CA LEU A 123 -0.93 12.26 -2.94
C LEU A 123 -1.43 11.81 -1.58
N LEU A 124 -1.17 12.61 -0.56
CA LEU A 124 -1.51 12.37 0.83
C LEU A 124 -2.46 13.46 1.33
N SER A 125 -3.46 13.11 2.14
CA SER A 125 -4.35 14.08 2.79
C SER A 125 -4.15 14.08 4.31
N SER A 126 -4.14 15.29 4.89
CA SER A 126 -4.00 15.55 6.32
C SER A 126 -5.21 16.37 6.79
N GLY A 127 -5.91 15.84 7.80
CA GLY A 127 -7.14 16.43 8.35
C GLY A 127 -6.88 17.39 9.51
N THR A 128 -5.61 17.63 9.83
CA THR A 128 -5.23 18.60 10.86
C THR A 128 -5.60 20.03 10.45
N GLN A 129 -5.44 20.99 11.37
CA GLN A 129 -5.74 22.39 11.06
C GLN A 129 -4.83 22.91 9.96
N PRO A 130 -5.36 23.73 9.01
CA PRO A 130 -4.56 24.33 7.96
C PRO A 130 -3.45 25.20 8.56
N ASN A 131 -2.32 25.26 7.85
CA ASN A 131 -1.17 26.06 8.20
C ASN A 131 -0.46 26.47 6.91
N ASP A 132 0.03 27.70 6.80
CA ASP A 132 0.70 28.19 5.60
C ASP A 132 2.16 27.72 5.46
N ASP A 133 2.73 27.14 6.52
CA ASP A 133 4.07 26.54 6.46
C ASP A 133 4.10 25.36 5.46
N PRO A 134 4.97 25.39 4.44
CA PRO A 134 5.01 24.39 3.36
C PRO A 134 5.22 22.93 3.81
N ILE A 135 5.67 22.68 5.04
CA ILE A 135 6.00 21.34 5.56
C ILE A 135 5.24 20.99 6.84
N SER A 136 4.14 21.67 7.18
CA SER A 136 3.39 21.39 8.42
C SER A 136 1.87 21.59 8.33
N GLY A 137 1.10 20.90 9.17
CA GLY A 137 -0.35 21.11 9.28
C GLY A 137 -1.20 20.35 8.25
N GLY A 138 -2.44 20.81 8.07
CA GLY A 138 -3.45 20.18 7.25
C GLY A 138 -3.28 20.40 5.76
N GLY A 139 -3.98 19.58 4.97
CA GLY A 139 -4.17 19.80 3.54
C GLY A 139 -3.72 18.60 2.71
N LEU A 140 -3.26 18.89 1.50
CA LEU A 140 -2.79 17.87 0.57
C LEU A 140 -1.27 18.00 0.35
N TYR A 141 -0.61 16.86 0.28
CA TYR A 141 0.83 16.75 0.08
C TYR A 141 1.13 15.80 -1.07
N ARG A 142 2.08 16.17 -1.92
CA ARG A 142 2.68 15.28 -2.90
C ARG A 142 3.95 14.69 -2.31
N LEU A 143 4.07 13.37 -2.34
CA LEU A 143 5.25 12.60 -1.95
C LEU A 143 5.79 11.87 -3.17
N ASP A 144 6.98 12.24 -3.62
CA ASP A 144 7.69 11.56 -4.70
C ASP A 144 8.79 10.69 -4.10
N ILE A 145 8.75 9.38 -4.36
CA ILE A 145 9.74 8.39 -3.91
C ILE A 145 10.52 7.95 -5.14
N ASN A 146 11.85 8.01 -5.08
CA ASN A 146 12.76 7.57 -6.14
C ASN A 146 13.87 6.70 -5.54
N GLY A 147 13.55 5.43 -5.34
CA GLY A 147 14.46 4.51 -4.67
C GLY A 147 14.69 4.92 -3.22
N LEU A 148 15.94 5.18 -2.82
CA LEU A 148 16.30 5.58 -1.46
C LEU A 148 15.96 7.05 -1.13
N GLU A 149 15.77 7.89 -2.13
CA GLU A 149 15.47 9.31 -1.96
C GLU A 149 13.96 9.56 -2.04
N TYR A 150 13.48 10.57 -1.32
CA TYR A 150 12.12 11.06 -1.45
C TYR A 150 12.04 12.57 -1.26
N ASN A 151 10.99 13.18 -1.80
CA ASN A 151 10.65 14.58 -1.62
C ASN A 151 9.17 14.72 -1.26
N ILE A 152 8.85 15.64 -0.34
CA ILE A 152 7.47 15.96 0.03
C ILE A 152 7.20 17.44 -0.13
N GLN A 153 6.06 17.78 -0.73
CA GLN A 153 5.62 19.14 -0.96
C GLN A 153 4.15 19.29 -0.60
N LYS A 154 3.79 20.31 0.19
CA LYS A 154 2.39 20.71 0.33
C LYS A 154 1.90 21.35 -0.96
N ILE A 155 0.79 20.85 -1.49
CA ILE A 155 0.14 21.38 -2.69
C ILE A 155 -1.06 22.27 -2.35
N PHE A 156 -1.72 22.02 -1.23
CA PHE A 156 -2.92 22.73 -0.80
C PHE A 156 -2.97 22.74 0.74
N SER A 157 -3.30 23.89 1.33
CA SER A 157 -3.54 24.04 2.77
C SER A 157 -5.03 23.98 3.05
N GLY A 158 -5.46 23.01 3.87
CA GLY A 158 -6.86 22.75 4.17
C GLY A 158 -7.01 21.70 5.28
N SER A 159 -8.21 21.22 5.54
CA SER A 159 -8.47 20.08 6.42
C SER A 159 -9.06 18.95 5.59
N CYS A 160 -8.17 18.20 4.92
CA CYS A 160 -8.54 17.18 3.95
C CYS A 160 -8.43 15.77 4.51
N HIS A 161 -9.43 14.93 4.27
CA HIS A 161 -9.51 13.60 4.90
C HIS A 161 -9.53 12.42 3.91
N SER A 162 -9.87 12.65 2.64
CA SER A 162 -9.93 11.58 1.62
C SER A 162 -9.35 12.03 0.29
N ILE A 163 -8.89 11.09 -0.52
CA ILE A 163 -8.52 11.34 -1.92
C ILE A 163 -9.06 10.19 -2.77
N ILE A 164 -9.82 10.50 -3.81
CA ILE A 164 -10.24 9.52 -4.81
C ILE A 164 -9.91 9.97 -6.22
N LYS A 165 -9.88 9.00 -7.14
CA LYS A 165 -9.67 9.25 -8.57
C LYS A 165 -10.94 8.83 -9.31
N ILE A 166 -11.53 9.74 -10.05
CA ILE A 166 -12.75 9.53 -10.85
C ILE A 166 -12.40 9.87 -12.29
N LYS A 167 -12.48 8.90 -13.20
CA LYS A 167 -12.25 9.10 -14.65
C LYS A 167 -10.94 9.87 -14.97
N GLY A 168 -9.89 9.66 -14.17
CA GLY A 168 -8.59 10.33 -14.32
C GLY A 168 -8.40 11.59 -13.47
N GLU A 169 -9.48 12.22 -13.03
CA GLU A 169 -9.45 13.43 -12.21
C GLU A 169 -9.38 13.09 -10.71
N LEU A 170 -8.74 13.96 -9.93
CA LEU A 170 -8.57 13.77 -8.49
C LEU A 170 -9.57 14.61 -7.71
N PHE A 171 -10.16 14.01 -6.69
CA PHE A 171 -11.11 14.67 -5.80
C PHE A 171 -10.73 14.46 -4.35
N THR A 172 -11.05 15.46 -3.52
CA THR A 172 -10.92 15.41 -2.07
C THR A 172 -12.16 16.05 -1.42
N VAL A 173 -12.24 15.95 -0.10
CA VAL A 173 -13.18 16.70 0.72
C VAL A 173 -12.41 17.49 1.75
N ASP A 174 -12.80 18.75 1.90
CA ASP A 174 -12.29 19.69 2.88
C ASP A 174 -13.42 20.12 3.82
N ASP A 175 -13.12 20.26 5.11
CA ASP A 175 -14.12 20.59 6.13
C ASP A 175 -14.78 21.97 5.94
N GLU A 176 -14.10 22.91 5.27
CA GLU A 176 -14.60 24.27 5.04
C GLU A 176 -15.10 24.47 3.60
N LEU A 177 -14.34 24.01 2.61
CA LEU A 177 -14.65 24.21 1.19
C LEU A 177 -15.64 23.16 0.64
N GLY A 178 -15.76 22.00 1.27
CA GLY A 178 -16.58 20.89 0.80
C GLY A 178 -15.85 20.01 -0.22
N ILE A 179 -16.54 19.63 -1.30
CA ILE A 179 -16.00 18.73 -2.34
C ILE A 179 -15.12 19.56 -3.28
N ILE A 180 -13.88 19.12 -3.43
CA ILE A 180 -12.86 19.78 -4.25
C ILE A 180 -12.41 18.81 -5.35
N LYS A 181 -12.30 19.32 -6.58
CA LYS A 181 -11.58 18.68 -7.68
C LYS A 181 -10.20 19.33 -7.80
N LEU A 182 -9.17 18.56 -8.11
CA LEU A 182 -7.85 19.10 -8.43
C LEU A 182 -7.70 19.21 -9.94
N ASP A 183 -7.16 20.33 -10.43
CA ASP A 183 -6.74 20.46 -11.83
C ASP A 183 -5.42 19.72 -12.11
N ASP A 184 -4.95 19.76 -13.35
CA ASP A 184 -3.71 19.10 -13.79
C ASP A 184 -2.44 19.64 -13.11
N GLN A 185 -2.52 20.81 -12.48
CA GLN A 185 -1.44 21.43 -11.70
C GLN A 185 -1.67 21.26 -10.19
N PHE A 186 -2.64 20.44 -9.78
CA PHE A 186 -3.05 20.21 -8.41
C PHE A 186 -3.67 21.43 -7.69
N ASN A 187 -4.13 22.44 -8.42
CA ASN A 187 -4.87 23.55 -7.82
C ASN A 187 -6.30 23.10 -7.47
N PRO A 188 -6.83 23.53 -6.31
CA PRO A 188 -8.18 23.16 -5.88
C PRO A 188 -9.26 23.94 -6.65
N ILE A 189 -10.24 23.22 -7.16
CA ILE A 189 -11.49 23.74 -7.76
C ILE A 189 -12.65 23.28 -6.86
N VAL A 190 -13.31 24.24 -6.21
CA VAL A 190 -14.48 23.94 -5.36
C VAL A 190 -15.65 23.54 -6.24
N MET A 191 -16.20 22.35 -5.97
CA MET A 191 -17.28 21.75 -6.76
C MET A 191 -18.64 21.91 -6.07
N GLY A 192 -18.69 21.74 -4.76
CA GLY A 192 -19.91 21.89 -3.98
C GLY A 192 -19.64 21.90 -2.48
N SER A 193 -20.46 22.63 -1.74
CA SER A 193 -20.34 22.71 -0.28
C SER A 193 -20.98 21.51 0.40
N ILE A 194 -20.47 21.18 1.59
CA ILE A 194 -21.10 20.22 2.51
C ILE A 194 -21.75 20.98 3.67
N PRO A 195 -22.77 20.41 4.36
CA PRO A 195 -23.40 21.08 5.49
C PRO A 195 -22.39 21.45 6.57
N LYS A 196 -22.58 22.61 7.21
CA LYS A 196 -21.67 23.06 8.29
C LYS A 196 -21.64 22.03 9.43
N GLY A 197 -20.44 21.73 9.91
CA GLY A 197 -20.25 20.74 10.96
C GLY A 197 -20.40 19.30 10.48
N SER A 198 -20.35 19.04 9.16
CA SER A 198 -20.37 17.67 8.63
C SER A 198 -19.14 16.86 9.03
N ARG A 199 -17.96 17.52 8.95
CA ARG A 199 -16.64 16.88 8.94
C ARG A 199 -16.56 15.80 7.87
N GLY A 200 -16.37 16.23 6.63
CA GLY A 200 -16.30 15.32 5.50
C GLY A 200 -15.03 14.49 5.60
N HIS A 201 -15.17 13.18 5.73
CA HIS A 201 -14.05 12.31 6.07
C HIS A 201 -13.74 11.29 4.98
N GLY A 202 -14.78 10.65 4.43
CA GLY A 202 -14.69 9.74 3.29
C GLY A 202 -15.40 10.30 2.06
N LEU A 203 -14.92 9.92 0.88
CA LEU A 203 -15.51 10.32 -0.41
C LEU A 203 -15.55 9.09 -1.32
N SER A 204 -16.69 8.85 -1.96
CA SER A 204 -16.87 7.81 -2.97
C SER A 204 -17.70 8.29 -4.14
N TYR A 205 -17.69 7.53 -5.24
CA TYR A 205 -18.42 7.87 -6.46
C TYR A 205 -19.09 6.63 -7.03
N HIS A 206 -20.34 6.81 -7.46
CA HIS A 206 -21.12 5.79 -8.14
C HIS A 206 -21.26 6.16 -9.61
N GLU A 207 -20.60 5.40 -10.48
CA GLU A 207 -20.55 5.70 -11.91
C GLU A 207 -21.93 5.57 -12.58
N ALA A 208 -22.73 4.56 -12.20
CA ALA A 208 -23.99 4.29 -12.87
C ALA A 208 -25.03 5.41 -12.70
N SER A 209 -25.01 6.11 -11.56
CA SER A 209 -25.92 7.23 -11.28
C SER A 209 -25.25 8.60 -11.28
N ASP A 210 -23.97 8.67 -11.64
CA ASP A 210 -23.15 9.90 -11.61
C ASP A 210 -23.31 10.70 -10.31
N SER A 211 -23.14 10.01 -9.17
CA SER A 211 -23.39 10.59 -7.85
C SER A 211 -22.21 10.40 -6.89
N TYR A 212 -22.03 11.36 -5.99
CA TYR A 212 -20.94 11.39 -5.02
C TYR A 212 -21.47 11.05 -3.63
N PHE A 213 -20.65 10.41 -2.81
CA PHE A 213 -21.00 10.01 -1.45
C PHE A 213 -19.96 10.57 -0.49
N VAL A 214 -20.39 11.30 0.53
CA VAL A 214 -19.51 11.86 1.56
C VAL A 214 -19.87 11.28 2.91
N ALA A 215 -18.92 10.58 3.54
CA ALA A 215 -19.05 10.15 4.93
C ALA A 215 -18.81 11.35 5.86
N CYS A 216 -19.81 11.68 6.68
CA CYS A 216 -19.78 12.84 7.57
C CYS A 216 -19.62 12.37 9.03
N SER A 217 -18.39 12.43 9.55
CA SER A 217 -18.06 11.85 10.87
C SER A 217 -18.84 12.46 12.01
N TYR A 218 -19.19 13.74 11.94
CA TYR A 218 -19.89 14.44 13.02
C TYR A 218 -21.41 14.31 12.91
N LEU A 219 -21.93 14.01 11.72
CA LEU A 219 -23.36 13.81 11.46
C LEU A 219 -23.81 12.34 11.57
N ASP A 220 -22.88 11.39 11.72
CA ASP A 220 -23.16 9.95 11.77
C ASP A 220 -24.02 9.47 10.59
N LYS A 221 -23.69 9.96 9.39
CA LYS A 221 -24.38 9.60 8.14
C LYS A 221 -23.45 9.70 6.95
N VAL A 222 -23.88 9.13 5.83
CA VAL A 222 -23.34 9.44 4.50
C VAL A 222 -24.33 10.32 3.76
N LEU A 223 -23.85 11.35 3.06
CA LEU A 223 -24.65 12.20 2.17
C LEU A 223 -24.39 11.80 0.72
N ARG A 224 -25.44 11.61 -0.07
CA ARG A 224 -25.34 11.42 -1.53
C ARG A 224 -25.66 12.70 -2.26
N PHE A 225 -24.83 13.04 -3.22
CA PHE A 225 -24.93 14.23 -4.05
C PHE A 225 -25.13 13.84 -5.52
N ASP A 226 -25.93 14.61 -6.25
CA ASP A 226 -26.02 14.49 -7.71
C ASP A 226 -24.76 15.06 -8.42
N HIS A 227 -24.75 15.00 -9.76
CA HIS A 227 -23.67 15.57 -10.60
C HIS A 227 -23.49 17.09 -10.47
N ASN A 228 -24.48 17.81 -9.92
CA ASN A 228 -24.41 19.24 -9.62
C ASN A 228 -24.08 19.51 -8.15
N PHE A 229 -23.64 18.49 -7.41
CA PHE A 229 -23.28 18.56 -6.00
C PHE A 229 -24.44 19.03 -5.11
N ARG A 230 -25.69 18.66 -5.45
CA ARG A 230 -26.86 18.84 -4.60
C ARG A 230 -27.14 17.57 -3.81
N ILE A 231 -27.41 17.70 -2.51
CA ILE A 231 -27.78 16.56 -1.67
C ILE A 231 -29.11 16.00 -2.14
N ILE A 232 -29.14 14.71 -2.48
CA ILE A 232 -30.33 14.00 -2.95
C ILE A 232 -30.80 12.90 -1.99
N GLN A 233 -29.93 12.40 -1.11
CA GLN A 233 -30.26 11.33 -0.17
C GLN A 233 -29.29 11.32 1.03
N GLU A 234 -29.76 10.80 2.16
CA GLU A 234 -28.97 10.59 3.37
C GLU A 234 -29.03 9.12 3.82
N TYR A 235 -27.91 8.61 4.35
CA TYR A 235 -27.79 7.26 4.91
C TYR A 235 -27.40 7.36 6.39
N PRO A 236 -28.37 7.52 7.31
CA PRO A 236 -28.08 7.63 8.73
C PRO A 236 -27.61 6.29 9.32
N LEU A 237 -26.59 6.31 10.18
CA LEU A 237 -26.07 5.08 10.81
C LEU A 237 -27.03 4.51 11.86
N SER A 238 -27.71 5.39 12.61
CA SER A 238 -28.80 5.05 13.52
C SER A 238 -29.60 6.29 13.93
N ALA A 239 -30.68 6.09 14.68
CA ALA A 239 -31.42 7.19 15.30
C ALA A 239 -30.66 7.91 16.44
N LYS A 240 -29.53 7.37 16.92
CA LYS A 240 -28.82 7.90 18.11
C LYS A 240 -28.33 9.33 17.94
N ALA A 241 -27.88 9.67 16.74
CA ALA A 241 -27.41 11.02 16.40
C ALA A 241 -28.48 12.09 16.69
N ASN A 242 -29.77 11.73 16.65
CA ASN A 242 -30.90 12.64 16.87
C ASN A 242 -31.25 12.86 18.34
N TYR A 243 -30.77 12.04 19.29
CA TYR A 243 -31.21 12.11 20.69
C TYR A 243 -30.49 13.20 21.50
N GLU A 244 -29.17 13.32 21.40
CA GLU A 244 -28.40 14.30 22.20
C GLU A 244 -27.44 15.17 21.37
N ASN A 245 -27.66 15.25 20.04
CA ASN A 245 -26.87 16.05 19.09
C ASN A 245 -25.36 15.77 19.14
N GLY A 246 -24.91 14.75 18.41
CA GLY A 246 -23.49 14.53 18.16
C GLY A 246 -23.16 13.14 17.62
N PRO A 247 -21.88 12.87 17.33
CA PRO A 247 -21.47 11.60 16.74
C PRO A 247 -21.37 10.49 17.80
N TYR A 248 -22.19 9.46 17.69
CA TYR A 248 -22.20 8.25 18.50
C TYR A 248 -21.49 7.07 17.84
N HIS A 249 -21.45 7.04 16.51
CA HIS A 249 -20.80 5.98 15.74
C HIS A 249 -19.43 6.40 15.21
N HIS A 250 -19.28 7.68 14.86
CA HIS A 250 -18.08 8.26 14.24
C HIS A 250 -17.76 7.57 12.91
N THR A 251 -18.49 7.95 11.87
CA THR A 251 -18.26 7.49 10.49
C THR A 251 -16.90 7.93 10.00
N ASN A 252 -16.07 7.02 9.45
CA ASN A 252 -14.73 7.37 8.97
C ASN A 252 -14.64 7.44 7.46
N ASP A 253 -15.18 6.44 6.78
CA ASP A 253 -15.03 6.35 5.33
C ASP A 253 -16.20 5.62 4.70
N CYS A 254 -16.37 5.79 3.39
CA CYS A 254 -17.39 5.14 2.59
C CYS A 254 -16.87 4.68 1.24
N LEU A 255 -17.43 3.59 0.73
CA LEU A 255 -17.07 2.99 -0.54
C LEU A 255 -18.31 2.49 -1.26
N VAL A 256 -18.48 2.86 -2.53
CA VAL A 256 -19.50 2.29 -3.41
C VAL A 256 -18.92 1.13 -4.21
N VAL A 257 -19.62 -0.01 -4.23
CA VAL A 257 -19.33 -1.14 -5.12
C VAL A 257 -20.64 -1.69 -5.65
N GLY A 258 -20.87 -1.56 -6.96
CA GLY A 258 -22.15 -1.95 -7.55
C GLY A 258 -23.30 -1.12 -6.97
N ASP A 259 -24.33 -1.81 -6.50
CA ASP A 259 -25.54 -1.28 -5.83
C ASP A 259 -25.37 -1.08 -4.32
N SER A 260 -24.19 -1.39 -3.76
CA SER A 260 -23.92 -1.33 -2.32
C SER A 260 -23.06 -0.14 -1.92
N LEU A 261 -23.44 0.51 -0.81
CA LEU A 261 -22.64 1.49 -0.09
C LEU A 261 -22.10 0.87 1.20
N TYR A 262 -20.79 0.76 1.31
CA TYR A 262 -20.09 0.29 2.50
C TYR A 262 -19.60 1.46 3.33
N VAL A 263 -19.78 1.40 4.65
CA VAL A 263 -19.48 2.51 5.56
C VAL A 263 -18.74 2.00 6.79
N SER A 264 -17.60 2.60 7.11
CA SER A 264 -16.77 2.26 8.28
C SER A 264 -17.01 3.22 9.43
N MET A 265 -16.96 2.71 10.66
CA MET A 265 -17.23 3.49 11.86
C MET A 265 -16.52 2.95 13.10
N PHE A 266 -16.27 3.80 14.10
CA PHE A 266 -15.64 3.39 15.37
C PHE A 266 -16.49 2.46 16.21
N SER A 267 -17.81 2.56 16.10
CA SER A 267 -18.72 1.76 16.91
C SER A 267 -20.02 1.48 16.17
N GLU A 268 -20.30 0.20 15.91
CA GLU A 268 -21.57 -0.24 15.31
C GLU A 268 -22.74 0.07 16.25
N THR A 269 -22.59 -0.17 17.55
CA THR A 269 -23.65 0.09 18.53
C THR A 269 -23.77 1.56 18.93
N GLY A 270 -22.80 2.42 18.58
CA GLY A 270 -22.81 3.84 18.88
C GLY A 270 -22.35 4.19 20.31
N ASN A 271 -21.37 3.47 20.85
CA ASN A 271 -20.89 3.58 22.23
C ASN A 271 -19.38 3.92 22.34
N TRP A 272 -18.71 4.39 21.29
CA TRP A 272 -17.26 4.70 21.35
C TRP A 272 -16.92 5.76 22.40
N LYS A 273 -17.83 6.71 22.66
CA LYS A 273 -17.69 7.72 23.73
C LYS A 273 -17.71 7.11 25.15
N ARG A 274 -18.18 5.87 25.28
CA ARG A 274 -18.16 5.05 26.50
C ARG A 274 -17.01 4.04 26.49
N ASP A 275 -16.02 4.26 25.64
CA ASP A 275 -14.84 3.40 25.45
C ASP A 275 -15.15 2.00 24.88
N ILE A 276 -16.33 1.82 24.26
CA ILE A 276 -16.72 0.58 23.58
C ILE A 276 -16.47 0.74 22.09
N PHE A 277 -15.36 0.19 21.60
CA PHE A 277 -14.97 0.20 20.19
C PHE A 277 -15.32 -1.13 19.53
N ASP A 278 -16.59 -1.30 19.18
CA ASP A 278 -17.13 -2.39 18.37
C ASP A 278 -17.21 -1.96 16.89
N GLY A 279 -16.08 -1.48 16.36
CA GLY A 279 -15.98 -0.96 15.01
C GLY A 279 -16.36 -1.99 13.94
N ALA A 280 -16.96 -1.49 12.87
CA ALA A 280 -17.52 -2.32 11.82
C ALA A 280 -17.46 -1.63 10.45
N VAL A 281 -17.65 -2.43 9.41
CA VAL A 281 -18.08 -1.97 8.08
C VAL A 281 -19.51 -2.45 7.87
N VAL A 282 -20.41 -1.52 7.57
CA VAL A 282 -21.84 -1.75 7.36
C VAL A 282 -22.20 -1.47 5.91
N GLU A 283 -23.03 -2.33 5.35
CA GLU A 283 -23.59 -2.20 4.01
C GLU A 283 -24.98 -1.55 4.05
N PHE A 284 -25.21 -0.68 3.06
CA PHE A 284 -26.50 -0.10 2.72
C PHE A 284 -26.80 -0.37 1.25
N ASP A 285 -28.05 -0.62 0.93
CA ASP A 285 -28.53 -0.56 -0.45
C ASP A 285 -28.59 0.91 -0.90
N ILE A 286 -27.97 1.23 -2.03
CA ILE A 286 -27.82 2.61 -2.48
C ILE A 286 -29.16 3.25 -2.80
N ASP A 287 -30.07 2.54 -3.44
CA ASP A 287 -31.29 3.15 -3.97
C ASP A 287 -32.36 3.33 -2.89
N SER A 288 -32.63 2.29 -2.10
CA SER A 288 -33.59 2.35 -0.99
C SER A 288 -33.04 3.10 0.22
N GLY A 289 -31.72 3.11 0.41
CA GLY A 289 -31.08 3.58 1.65
C GLY A 289 -31.24 2.62 2.83
N GLU A 290 -31.75 1.41 2.61
CA GLU A 290 -31.91 0.41 3.65
C GLU A 290 -30.54 -0.06 4.15
N LYS A 291 -30.39 -0.11 5.49
CA LYS A 291 -29.23 -0.71 6.13
C LYS A 291 -29.35 -2.23 6.07
N ILE A 292 -28.54 -2.87 5.24
CA ILE A 292 -28.50 -4.32 5.09
C ILE A 292 -27.87 -4.96 6.33
N GLY A 293 -26.73 -4.43 6.77
CA GLY A 293 -26.08 -4.88 7.98
C GLY A 293 -24.55 -4.89 7.93
N PRO A 294 -23.92 -5.33 9.01
CA PRO A 294 -22.47 -5.38 9.13
C PRO A 294 -21.86 -6.53 8.31
N VAL A 295 -20.92 -6.20 7.43
CA VAL A 295 -20.15 -7.16 6.61
C VAL A 295 -18.76 -7.45 7.20
N MET A 296 -18.27 -6.57 8.07
CA MET A 296 -17.07 -6.79 8.89
C MET A 296 -17.31 -6.24 10.30
N LYS A 297 -16.82 -6.95 11.32
CA LYS A 297 -17.01 -6.62 12.75
C LYS A 297 -15.71 -6.75 13.54
N HIS A 298 -15.74 -6.27 14.78
CA HIS A 298 -14.65 -6.37 15.76
C HIS A 298 -13.38 -5.62 15.33
N LEU A 299 -13.54 -4.64 14.45
CA LEU A 299 -12.48 -3.72 14.05
C LEU A 299 -12.30 -2.65 15.12
N TRP A 300 -11.10 -2.10 15.22
CA TRP A 300 -10.76 -1.07 16.19
C TRP A 300 -10.41 0.23 15.50
N MET A 301 -11.38 1.15 15.52
CA MET A 301 -11.31 2.43 14.82
C MET A 301 -11.04 2.26 13.31
N PRO A 302 -11.86 1.49 12.56
CA PRO A 302 -11.57 1.20 11.16
C PRO A 302 -11.65 2.44 10.27
N HIS A 303 -10.68 2.60 9.37
CA HIS A 303 -10.66 3.64 8.34
C HIS A 303 -10.36 3.04 6.96
N ASN A 304 -10.50 3.86 5.91
CA ASN A 304 -10.05 3.60 4.54
C ASN A 304 -10.54 2.26 3.99
N ILE A 305 -11.79 2.26 3.53
CA ILE A 305 -12.41 1.10 2.88
C ILE A 305 -12.18 1.19 1.38
N SER A 306 -11.71 0.10 0.78
CA SER A 306 -11.50 0.01 -0.66
C SER A 306 -11.87 -1.38 -1.18
N PHE A 307 -12.10 -1.50 -2.48
CA PHE A 307 -12.33 -2.78 -3.16
C PHE A 307 -11.11 -3.09 -4.03
N ILE A 308 -10.23 -3.95 -3.53
CA ILE A 308 -8.90 -4.21 -4.12
C ILE A 308 -8.81 -5.69 -4.48
N ASP A 309 -8.49 -5.97 -5.74
CA ASP A 309 -8.43 -7.30 -6.35
C ASP A 309 -9.63 -8.21 -6.04
N GLY A 310 -10.85 -7.65 -6.11
CA GLY A 310 -12.08 -8.40 -5.83
C GLY A 310 -12.39 -8.63 -4.36
N SER A 311 -11.66 -7.99 -3.43
CA SER A 311 -11.91 -8.06 -1.99
C SER A 311 -12.15 -6.69 -1.38
N LEU A 312 -13.18 -6.61 -0.54
CA LEU A 312 -13.31 -5.51 0.42
C LEU A 312 -12.07 -5.51 1.33
N THR A 313 -11.46 -4.33 1.48
CA THR A 313 -10.21 -4.10 2.21
C THR A 313 -10.40 -2.91 3.12
N VAL A 314 -9.96 -3.01 4.38
CA VAL A 314 -10.12 -1.97 5.39
C VAL A 314 -8.88 -1.90 6.27
N LEU A 315 -8.56 -0.71 6.81
CA LEU A 315 -7.54 -0.56 7.84
C LEU A 315 -8.17 -0.65 9.23
N ASP A 316 -7.76 -1.66 10.01
CA ASP A 316 -8.03 -1.76 11.45
C ASP A 316 -7.05 -0.83 12.20
N SER A 317 -7.32 0.47 12.13
CA SER A 317 -6.32 1.53 12.29
C SER A 317 -5.60 1.53 13.62
N LEU A 318 -6.31 1.33 14.73
CA LEU A 318 -5.65 1.41 16.04
C LEU A 318 -4.74 0.21 16.26
N ARG A 319 -5.12 -0.98 15.79
CA ARG A 319 -4.23 -2.15 15.81
C ARG A 319 -3.10 -1.98 14.80
N GLY A 320 -3.36 -1.29 13.69
CA GLY A 320 -2.46 -1.16 12.55
C GLY A 320 -2.63 -2.30 11.54
N GLY A 321 -3.82 -2.93 11.47
CA GLY A 321 -4.08 -4.08 10.61
C GLY A 321 -4.51 -3.68 9.20
N LEU A 322 -3.94 -4.31 8.17
CA LEU A 322 -4.52 -4.37 6.83
C LEU A 322 -5.43 -5.60 6.76
N VAL A 323 -6.73 -5.39 6.62
CA VAL A 323 -7.75 -6.43 6.74
C VAL A 323 -8.46 -6.62 5.39
N ARG A 324 -8.42 -7.83 4.84
CA ARG A 324 -9.09 -8.22 3.58
C ARG A 324 -9.40 -9.71 3.55
N ASN A 325 -9.92 -10.25 2.45
CA ASN A 325 -10.14 -11.69 2.23
C ASN A 325 -10.94 -12.35 3.38
N ASN A 326 -12.21 -11.96 3.54
CA ASN A 326 -13.07 -12.40 4.64
C ASN A 326 -12.55 -11.96 6.03
N ALA A 327 -12.28 -10.66 6.15
CA ALA A 327 -11.86 -9.98 7.38
C ALA A 327 -10.61 -10.57 8.06
N GLN A 328 -9.66 -11.08 7.27
CA GLN A 328 -8.36 -11.56 7.76
C GLN A 328 -7.33 -10.45 7.75
N THR A 329 -6.54 -10.34 8.82
CA THR A 329 -5.38 -9.46 8.87
C THR A 329 -4.25 -10.05 8.02
N VAL A 330 -3.90 -9.36 6.94
CA VAL A 330 -2.83 -9.78 6.01
C VAL A 330 -1.52 -9.01 6.20
N GLY A 331 -1.56 -7.90 6.94
CA GLY A 331 -0.41 -7.10 7.34
C GLY A 331 -0.69 -6.38 8.67
N GLN A 332 0.35 -6.13 9.46
CA GLN A 332 0.25 -5.49 10.78
C GLN A 332 1.39 -4.49 10.95
N PHE A 333 1.05 -3.24 11.26
CA PHE A 333 2.00 -2.14 11.33
C PHE A 333 2.00 -1.48 12.72
N PRO A 334 3.11 -0.88 13.17
CA PRO A 334 3.27 -0.45 14.56
C PRO A 334 2.56 0.87 14.90
N ALA A 335 2.08 1.64 13.93
CA ALA A 335 1.43 2.93 14.14
C ALA A 335 -0.05 2.92 13.72
N PHE A 336 -0.72 4.06 13.88
CA PHE A 336 -2.14 4.22 13.57
C PHE A 336 -2.37 4.24 12.05
N ALA A 337 -2.82 3.11 11.48
CA ALA A 337 -2.88 2.91 10.03
C ALA A 337 -4.08 3.65 9.40
N ARG A 338 -3.83 4.59 8.51
CA ARG A 338 -4.83 5.38 7.78
C ARG A 338 -4.26 5.85 6.44
N GLY A 339 -5.12 5.98 5.44
CA GLY A 339 -4.74 6.14 4.03
C GLY A 339 -4.31 4.81 3.43
N LEU A 340 -4.91 4.46 2.29
CA LEU A 340 -4.71 3.17 1.64
C LEU A 340 -4.79 3.35 0.12
N ASP A 341 -3.80 2.81 -0.59
CA ASP A 341 -3.88 2.59 -2.03
C ASP A 341 -3.03 1.38 -2.46
N TYR A 342 -3.19 0.92 -3.70
CA TYR A 342 -2.53 -0.28 -4.23
C TYR A 342 -2.19 -0.11 -5.71
N ASP A 343 -0.95 -0.45 -6.10
CA ASP A 343 -0.46 -0.32 -7.48
C ASP A 343 -0.56 -1.62 -8.31
N GLY A 344 -1.17 -2.68 -7.76
CA GLY A 344 -1.16 -4.02 -8.36
C GLY A 344 -0.01 -4.92 -7.87
N THR A 345 0.92 -4.38 -7.08
CA THR A 345 2.10 -5.07 -6.54
C THR A 345 2.27 -4.84 -5.05
N ASN A 346 2.21 -3.58 -4.61
CA ASN A 346 2.46 -3.11 -3.26
C ASN A 346 1.29 -2.30 -2.74
N PHE A 347 1.00 -2.48 -1.46
CA PHE A 347 0.11 -1.60 -0.71
C PHE A 347 0.88 -0.39 -0.20
N TYR A 348 0.23 0.77 -0.25
CA TYR A 348 0.70 2.01 0.34
C TYR A 348 -0.23 2.35 1.49
N ILE A 349 0.29 2.22 2.72
CA ILE A 349 -0.47 2.43 3.94
C ILE A 349 0.10 3.65 4.65
N GLY A 350 -0.72 4.68 4.86
CA GLY A 350 -0.30 5.79 5.68
C GLY A 350 -0.32 5.41 7.16
N GLN A 351 0.57 6.01 7.90
CA GLN A 351 0.67 5.91 9.34
C GLN A 351 0.58 7.31 9.90
N SER A 352 -0.43 7.53 10.73
CA SER A 352 -0.58 8.76 11.49
C SER A 352 0.09 8.61 12.85
N ARG A 353 0.53 9.72 13.46
CA ARG A 353 0.98 9.75 14.85
C ARG A 353 -0.08 9.12 15.76
N ASN A 354 0.30 8.08 16.49
CA ASN A 354 -0.61 7.41 17.42
C ASN A 354 -0.82 8.22 18.71
N ARG A 355 -1.80 9.14 18.70
CA ARG A 355 -2.23 9.89 19.89
C ARG A 355 -2.99 9.05 20.93
N ASN A 356 -3.36 7.82 20.56
CA ASN A 356 -4.12 6.88 21.39
C ASN A 356 -3.25 5.71 21.88
N PHE A 357 -1.92 5.86 21.91
CA PHE A 357 -0.97 4.77 22.16
C PHE A 357 -1.25 4.01 23.48
N SER A 358 -1.77 4.70 24.49
CA SER A 358 -2.11 4.08 25.79
C SER A 358 -3.13 2.95 25.66
N LYS A 359 -4.03 3.01 24.66
CA LYS A 359 -5.02 1.95 24.38
C LYS A 359 -4.40 0.68 23.78
N ASN A 360 -3.20 0.78 23.20
CA ASN A 360 -2.48 -0.35 22.62
C ASN A 360 -1.53 -1.05 23.60
N LEU A 361 -1.37 -0.53 24.82
CA LEU A 361 -0.53 -1.15 25.84
C LEU A 361 -1.06 -2.55 26.18
N GLY A 362 -0.18 -3.56 26.07
CA GLY A 362 -0.54 -4.96 26.29
C GLY A 362 -1.20 -5.66 25.10
N VAL A 363 -1.48 -4.94 24.00
CA VAL A 363 -2.00 -5.51 22.75
C VAL A 363 -0.93 -5.50 21.65
N SER A 364 -0.27 -4.35 21.45
CA SER A 364 0.80 -4.19 20.46
C SER A 364 2.17 -4.48 21.08
N LEU A 365 3.02 -5.20 20.35
CA LEU A 365 4.42 -5.46 20.75
C LEU A 365 5.36 -4.27 20.47
N ASN A 366 4.94 -3.37 19.59
CA ASN A 366 5.63 -2.14 19.26
C ASN A 366 4.58 -1.08 18.88
N ILE A 367 4.70 0.13 19.44
CA ILE A 367 3.80 1.25 19.12
C ILE A 367 4.66 2.41 18.63
N SER A 368 4.63 2.66 17.33
CA SER A 368 5.31 3.82 16.74
C SER A 368 4.44 5.08 16.86
N ILE A 369 5.12 6.20 17.10
CA ILE A 369 4.54 7.55 17.15
C ILE A 369 4.88 8.37 15.90
N ASP A 370 5.57 7.76 14.94
CA ASP A 370 6.01 8.40 13.72
C ASP A 370 4.87 8.48 12.70
N THR A 371 4.89 9.53 11.90
CA THR A 371 4.06 9.63 10.70
C THR A 371 4.87 9.11 9.52
N GLY A 372 4.27 8.31 8.64
CA GLY A 372 4.98 7.76 7.49
C GLY A 372 4.08 7.07 6.49
N VAL A 373 4.64 6.68 5.35
CA VAL A 373 3.98 5.78 4.40
C VAL A 373 4.72 4.45 4.41
N VAL A 374 4.00 3.37 4.71
CA VAL A 374 4.48 1.99 4.61
C VAL A 374 4.18 1.48 3.21
N ILE A 375 5.23 1.10 2.49
CA ILE A 375 5.17 0.32 1.26
C ILE A 375 5.24 -1.15 1.69
N PHE A 376 4.20 -1.92 1.40
CA PHE A 376 4.04 -3.28 1.89
C PHE A 376 3.76 -4.25 0.76
N ASP A 377 4.56 -5.32 0.67
CA ASP A 377 4.30 -6.43 -0.21
C ASP A 377 3.60 -7.54 0.56
N GLU A 378 2.33 -7.77 0.22
CA GLU A 378 1.51 -8.78 0.87
C GLU A 378 2.06 -10.20 0.66
N VAL A 379 2.74 -10.48 -0.45
CA VAL A 379 3.23 -11.84 -0.75
C VAL A 379 4.43 -12.19 0.13
N THR A 380 5.40 -11.27 0.22
CA THR A 380 6.65 -11.48 0.95
C THR A 380 6.56 -11.09 2.43
N LYS A 381 5.53 -10.32 2.79
CA LYS A 381 5.33 -9.67 4.10
C LYS A 381 6.44 -8.69 4.47
N VAL A 382 7.25 -8.28 3.50
CA VAL A 382 8.28 -7.26 3.69
C VAL A 382 7.64 -5.88 3.53
N SER A 383 8.11 -4.93 4.33
CA SER A 383 7.71 -3.55 4.22
C SER A 383 8.89 -2.60 4.31
N ARG A 384 8.77 -1.46 3.65
CA ARG A 384 9.65 -0.30 3.80
C ARG A 384 8.83 0.89 4.25
N THR A 385 9.33 1.67 5.20
CA THR A 385 8.63 2.87 5.68
C THR A 385 9.35 4.13 5.24
N ILE A 386 8.62 5.05 4.63
CA ILE A 386 9.05 6.42 4.35
C ILE A 386 8.54 7.30 5.48
N GLN A 387 9.42 7.63 6.42
CA GLN A 387 9.08 8.50 7.54
C GLN A 387 8.92 9.94 7.05
N LEU A 388 7.85 10.62 7.47
CA LEU A 388 7.57 12.00 7.12
C LEU A 388 7.97 12.95 8.26
N PRO A 389 8.12 14.27 7.99
CA PRO A 389 8.30 15.26 9.04
C PRO A 389 7.20 15.17 10.10
N SER A 390 7.60 15.27 11.37
CA SER A 390 6.67 15.16 12.52
C SER A 390 5.64 16.30 12.58
N THR A 391 5.85 17.35 11.80
CA THR A 391 4.94 18.48 11.57
C THR A 391 3.73 18.11 10.71
N ILE A 392 3.80 16.99 9.98
CA ILE A 392 2.67 16.33 9.33
C ILE A 392 2.30 15.16 10.25
N SER A 393 1.29 15.34 11.09
CA SER A 393 0.98 14.36 12.15
C SER A 393 -0.07 13.31 11.74
N GLU A 394 -0.79 13.53 10.64
CA GLU A 394 -1.87 12.68 10.18
C GLU A 394 -1.78 12.44 8.67
N ILE A 395 -2.08 11.21 8.27
CA ILE A 395 -2.33 10.81 6.88
C ILE A 395 -3.70 10.11 6.91
N HIS A 396 -4.72 10.72 6.33
CA HIS A 396 -6.08 10.16 6.29
C HIS A 396 -6.38 9.44 4.97
N GLY A 397 -5.83 9.93 3.85
CA GLY A 397 -6.01 9.35 2.52
C GLY A 397 -4.69 9.30 1.76
N ILE A 398 -4.53 8.28 0.93
CA ILE A 398 -3.42 8.10 -0.02
C ILE A 398 -4.01 7.83 -1.40
N LYS A 399 -3.42 8.41 -2.44
CA LYS A 399 -3.70 8.06 -3.83
C LYS A 399 -2.42 8.07 -4.65
N ILE A 400 -2.13 7.00 -5.38
CA ILE A 400 -1.06 6.93 -6.37
C ILE A 400 -1.45 7.78 -7.58
N ILE A 401 -0.51 8.59 -8.08
CA ILE A 401 -0.76 9.58 -9.14
C ILE A 401 0.11 9.39 -10.37
#